data_AF-A0A7J4M8I4-F1
#
_entry.id   AF-A0A7J4M8I4-F1
#
_cell.length_a   1.000
_cell.length_b   1.000
_cell.length_c   1.000
_cell.angle_alpha   90.00
_cell.angle_beta   90.00
_cell.angle_gamma   90.00
#
_symmetry.space_group_name_H-M   'P 1'
#
loop_
_entity.id
_entity.type
_entity.pdbx_description
1 polymer ?
#
loop_
_entity_poly.entity_id
_entity_poly.type
_entity_poly.pdbx_seq_one_letter_code
_entity_poly.pdbx_strand_id
1 'polypeptide(L)' 'VKYCGETADRYMDKGYSVCVKKLGTIGVTVEIMRPGTRLPHEISIFSDEELANRAAAAEQTEEVTE' A
#
# COMPACT_ATOMS: atom_id res chain seq x y z
N VAL A 1 -0.80 8.46 7.57
CA VAL A 1 -1.96 8.89 6.75
C VAL A 1 -1.48 9.87 5.70
N LYS A 2 -1.87 9.69 4.44
CA LYS A 2 -1.62 10.65 3.36
C LYS A 2 -2.94 11.38 3.11
N TYR A 3 -2.89 12.70 3.14
CA TYR A 3 -4.09 13.53 3.13
C TYR A 3 -4.46 14.07 1.75
N CYS A 4 -3.49 14.07 0.84
CA CYS A 4 -3.60 14.77 -0.43
C CYS A 4 -3.07 13.92 -1.59
N GLY A 5 -3.62 14.24 -2.77
CA GLY A 5 -3.25 13.61 -4.04
C GLY A 5 -3.80 12.20 -4.19
N GLU A 6 -3.46 11.60 -5.33
CA GLU A 6 -3.98 10.31 -5.77
C GLU A 6 -3.67 9.15 -4.79
N THR A 7 -2.57 9.28 -4.04
CA THR A 7 -2.17 8.29 -3.03
C THR A 7 -3.15 8.24 -1.85
N ALA A 8 -3.72 9.39 -1.47
CA ALA A 8 -4.70 9.42 -0.39
C ALA A 8 -5.97 8.66 -0.80
N ASP A 9 -6.47 8.90 -2.02
CA ASP A 9 -7.73 8.30 -2.46
C ASP A 9 -7.59 6.82 -2.80
N ARG A 10 -6.46 6.38 -3.37
CA ARG A 10 -6.25 4.98 -3.78
C ARG A 10 -5.94 4.05 -2.60
N TYR A 11 -5.29 4.56 -1.56
CA TYR A 11 -4.70 3.71 -0.51
C TYR A 11 -5.17 4.01 0.91
N MET A 12 -5.88 5.11 1.16
CA MET A 12 -6.55 5.36 2.44
C MET A 12 -8.02 4.98 2.34
N ASP A 13 -8.46 4.11 3.24
CA ASP A 13 -9.87 3.86 3.48
C ASP A 13 -10.36 4.83 4.55
N LYS A 14 -11.43 5.56 4.26
CA LYS A 14 -12.06 6.52 5.18
C LYS A 14 -13.42 6.00 5.61
N GLY A 15 -13.65 5.97 6.92
CA GLY A 15 -14.91 5.57 7.53
C GLY A 15 -15.41 6.62 8.51
N TYR A 16 -16.72 6.80 8.58
CA TYR A 16 -17.36 7.67 9.56
C TYR A 16 -18.48 6.91 10.26
N SER A 17 -18.58 7.05 11.57
CA SER A 17 -19.67 6.48 12.36
C SER A 17 -20.02 7.38 13.54
N VAL A 18 -21.22 7.20 14.08
CA VAL A 18 -21.72 7.95 15.23
C VAL A 18 -22.06 7.01 16.38
N CYS A 19 -21.63 7.37 17.58
CA CYS A 19 -21.98 6.68 18.81
C CYS A 19 -22.92 7.54 19.64
N VAL A 20 -24.11 7.02 19.96
CA VAL A 20 -25.05 7.69 20.87
C VAL A 20 -24.89 7.10 22.28
N LYS A 21 -24.57 7.97 23.24
CA LYS A 21 -24.46 7.63 24.67
C LYS A 21 -25.32 8.58 25.51
N LYS A 22 -25.49 8.23 26.79
CA LYS A 22 -26.30 9.00 27.74
C LYS A 22 -25.89 10.48 27.84
N LEU A 23 -24.60 10.78 27.68
CA LEU A 23 -24.06 12.13 27.74
C LEU A 23 -24.16 12.91 26.40
N GLY A 24 -24.54 12.24 25.30
CA GLY A 24 -24.64 12.85 23.97
C GLY A 24 -24.14 11.94 22.83
N THR A 25 -23.92 12.54 21.66
CA THR A 25 -23.48 11.84 20.45
C THR A 25 -22.02 12.17 20.14
N ILE A 26 -21.22 11.14 19.81
CA ILE A 26 -19.82 11.24 19.43
C ILE A 26 -19.70 10.83 17.96
N GLY A 27 -19.19 11.72 17.11
CA GLY A 27 -18.79 11.38 15.74
C GLY A 27 -17.37 10.85 15.74
N VAL A 28 -17.16 9.70 15.11
CA VAL A 28 -15.85 9.05 14.98
C VAL A 28 -15.52 8.92 13.51
N THR A 29 -14.43 9.55 13.09
CA THR A 29 -13.82 9.38 11.77
C THR A 29 -12.60 8.49 11.91
N VAL A 30 -12.49 7.49 11.05
CA VAL A 30 -11.38 6.53 11.02
C VAL A 30 -10.76 6.58 9.62
N GLU A 31 -9.43 6.70 9.57
CA GLU A 31 -8.68 6.66 8.32
C GLU A 31 -7.60 5.58 8.44
N ILE A 32 -7.67 4.55 7.57
CA ILE A 32 -6.78 3.39 7.60
C ILE A 32 -6.01 3.30 6.29
N MET A 33 -4.68 3.20 6.38
CA MET A 33 -3.82 2.92 5.23
C MET A 33 -3.73 1.41 5.01
N ARG A 34 -3.93 0.94 3.78
CA ARG A 34 -3.82 -0.50 3.48
C ARG A 34 -2.38 -1.00 3.63
N PRO A 35 -2.16 -2.18 4.23
CA PRO A 35 -0.82 -2.73 4.40
C PRO A 35 -0.19 -3.09 3.04
N GLY A 36 1.13 -3.00 2.94
CA GLY A 36 1.86 -3.35 1.70
C GLY A 36 1.73 -2.34 0.56
N THR A 37 1.10 -1.18 0.81
CA THR A 37 1.02 -0.10 -0.18
C THR A 37 2.40 0.49 -0.43
N ARG A 38 2.88 0.41 -1.69
CA ARG A 38 4.10 1.10 -2.11
C ARG A 38 3.81 2.55 -2.46
N LEU A 39 4.51 3.46 -1.80
CA LEU A 39 4.33 4.88 -2.03
C LEU A 39 5.15 5.37 -3.24
N PRO A 40 4.73 6.46 -3.93
CA PRO A 40 5.46 6.96 -5.10
C PRO A 40 6.90 7.42 -4.83
N HIS A 41 7.24 7.69 -3.56
CA HIS A 41 8.59 8.07 -3.13
C HIS A 41 9.43 6.88 -2.64
N GLU A 42 8.84 5.69 -2.54
CA GLU A 42 9.54 4.48 -2.11
C GLU A 42 10.10 3.75 -3.33
N ILE A 43 11.37 4.03 -3.62
CA ILE A 43 12.13 3.32 -4.65
C ILE A 43 12.96 2.20 -4.02
N SER A 44 13.14 1.11 -4.76
CA SER A 44 14.03 0.02 -4.40
C SER A 44 15.21 0.13 -5.34
N ILE A 45 16.40 0.31 -4.79
CA ILE A 45 17.64 0.38 -5.55
C ILE A 45 18.24 -1.02 -5.49
N PHE A 46 18.47 -1.61 -6.65
CA PHE A 46 19.08 -2.94 -6.78
C PHE A 46 20.54 -2.77 -7.21
N SER A 47 21.42 -3.63 -6.69
CA SER A 47 22.80 -3.71 -7.20
C SER A 47 22.84 -4.43 -8.55
N ASP A 48 23.93 -4.25 -9.31
CA ASP A 48 24.13 -4.92 -10.60
C ASP A 48 24.08 -6.45 -10.46
N GLU A 49 24.59 -6.98 -9.35
CA GLU A 49 24.57 -8.40 -9.01
C GLU A 49 23.15 -8.90 -8.72
N GLU A 50 22.33 -8.12 -7.99
CA GLU A 50 20.91 -8.44 -7.77
C GLU A 50 20.10 -8.40 -9.07
N LEU A 51 20.45 -7.51 -9.99
CA LEU A 51 19.82 -7.41 -11.30
C LEU A 51 20.15 -8.63 -12.17
N ALA A 52 21.42 -9.04 -12.20
CA ALA A 52 21.88 -10.24 -12.91
C ALA A 52 21.21 -11.51 -12.36
N ASN A 53 21.14 -11.64 -11.03
CA ASN A 53 20.48 -12.78 -10.38
C ASN A 53 18.98 -12.84 -10.68
N ARG A 54 18.29 -11.69 -10.77
CA ARG A 54 16.87 -11.63 -11.17
C ARG A 54 16.65 -11.96 -12.64
N ALA A 55 17.54 -11.53 -13.53
CA ALA A 55 17.46 -11.86 -14.96
C ALA A 55 17.60 -13.37 -15.17
N ALA A 56 18.61 -13.98 -14.54
CA ALA A 56 18.80 -15.43 -14.58
C ALA A 56 17.61 -16.20 -13.98
N ALA A 57 17.00 -15.70 -12.90
CA ALA A 57 15.81 -16.30 -12.30
C ALA A 57 14.55 -16.14 -13.18
N ALA A 58 14.42 -15.04 -13.93
CA ALA A 58 13.31 -14.83 -14.85
C ALA A 58 13.35 -15.80 -16.04
N GLU A 59 14.54 -15.99 -16.64
CA GLU A 59 14.77 -16.96 -17.72
C GLU A 59 14.43 -18.40 -17.31
N GLN A 60 14.73 -18.78 -16.06
CA GLN A 60 14.38 -20.11 -15.53
C GLN A 60 12.87 -20.33 -15.34
N THR A 61 12.09 -19.27 -15.15
CA THR A 61 10.61 -19.40 -15.05
C THR A 61 9.97 -19.66 -16.41
N GLU A 62 10.55 -19.14 -17.50
CA GLU A 62 10.02 -19.37 -18.86
C GLU A 62 10.35 -20.77 -19.38
N GLU A 63 11.55 -21.31 -19.12
CA GLU A 63 11.92 -22.68 -19.53
C GLU A 63 11.16 -23.80 -18.79
N VAL A 64 10.61 -23.54 -17.60
CA VAL A 64 9.87 -24.55 -16.82
C VAL A 64 8.36 -24.56 -17.14
N THR A 65 7.88 -23.58 -17.92
CA THR A 65 6.46 -23.48 -18.32
C THR A 65 6.19 -24.07 -19.72
N GLU A 66 7.22 -24.56 -20.42
CA GLU A 66 7.11 -25.37 -21.64
C GLU A 66 7.21 -26.88 -21.37
#